data_AF-A0A0J0ZWZ2-F1
#
_entry.id   AF-A0A0J0ZWZ2-F1
#
_cell.length_a   1.000
_cell.length_b   1.000
_cell.length_c   1.000
_cell.angle_alpha   90.00
_cell.angle_beta   90.00
_cell.angle_gamma   90.00
#
_symmetry.space_group_name_H-M   'P 1'
#
loop_
_entity.id
_entity.type
_entity.pdbx_description
1 polymer ?
#
loop_
_entity_poly.entity_id
_entity_poly.type
_entity_poly.pdbx_seq_one_letter_code
_entity_poly.pdbx_strand_id
1 'polypeptide(L)'
;MPKKKEFEHGGARENAGRKAQFNEPTKVIRVPESQVNFIKNWLLNNVKTDNQTDFTSKLKIQQVHPNNDKIYHIPLATERVAAGFPSPAQDDIEQALDLNEYLIRNENATFIVKANSLSMLDAGIDIDDPLIVDRSIPAKSGDIVIALIDNDFTVKRLIIDTQFQPPKVWLKAENPDYQNIYIEEGQELVIWGVVTYNLKRMR
;
A
#
# COMPACT_ATOMS: atom_id res chain seq x y z
N MET A 1 22.13 -41.35 75.00
CA MET A 1 22.25 -41.28 73.53
C MET A 1 23.50 -40.47 73.16
N PRO A 2 24.53 -41.06 72.55
CA PRO A 2 25.56 -40.30 71.84
C PRO A 2 25.44 -40.51 70.32
N LYS A 3 25.43 -39.38 69.59
CA LYS A 3 25.19 -39.26 68.14
C LYS A 3 26.40 -39.73 67.30
N LYS A 4 26.10 -40.33 66.14
CA LYS A 4 27.01 -40.67 65.04
C LYS A 4 27.77 -39.42 64.56
N LYS A 5 29.10 -39.53 64.38
CA LYS A 5 29.94 -38.55 63.68
C LYS A 5 29.67 -38.64 62.17
N GLU A 6 29.20 -37.56 61.56
CA GLU A 6 29.12 -37.40 60.10
C GLU A 6 30.49 -37.01 59.55
N PHE A 7 30.90 -37.65 58.45
CA PHE A 7 32.10 -37.28 57.71
C PHE A 7 31.75 -36.20 56.69
N GLU A 8 32.16 -34.96 56.94
CA GLU A 8 32.03 -33.87 55.97
C GLU A 8 32.89 -34.16 54.73
N HIS A 9 32.23 -34.33 53.58
CA HIS A 9 32.91 -34.40 52.28
C HIS A 9 33.13 -32.96 51.80
N GLY A 10 34.35 -32.65 51.37
CA GLY A 10 34.76 -31.29 51.00
C GLY A 10 33.80 -30.62 50.02
N GLY A 11 33.24 -29.47 50.44
CA GLY A 11 32.28 -28.70 49.65
C GLY A 11 32.87 -28.09 48.38
N ALA A 12 32.04 -27.95 47.36
CA ALA A 12 32.38 -27.29 46.11
C ALA A 12 32.82 -25.83 46.37
N ARG A 13 33.97 -25.43 45.82
CA ARG A 13 34.44 -24.04 45.85
C ARG A 13 33.84 -23.27 44.67
N GLU A 14 33.56 -21.98 44.87
CA GLU A 14 33.23 -21.08 43.75
C GLU A 14 34.37 -21.13 42.70
N ASN A 15 34.01 -21.27 41.43
CA ASN A 15 34.89 -21.45 40.27
C ASN A 15 35.62 -22.82 40.13
N ALA A 16 35.22 -23.84 40.88
CA ALA A 16 35.67 -25.21 40.60
C ALA A 16 34.87 -25.83 39.42
N GLY A 17 35.56 -26.11 38.31
CA GLY A 17 34.96 -26.80 37.14
C GLY A 17 35.48 -26.30 35.79
N ARG A 18 35.33 -27.11 34.74
CA ARG A 18 35.65 -26.70 33.36
C ARG A 18 34.56 -25.72 32.89
N LYS A 19 34.96 -24.53 32.43
CA LYS A 19 34.02 -23.52 31.88
C LYS A 19 33.13 -24.15 30.81
N ALA A 20 31.83 -23.90 30.90
CA ALA A 20 30.85 -24.38 29.93
C ALA A 20 31.16 -23.80 28.54
N GLN A 21 31.11 -24.63 27.52
CA GLN A 21 31.38 -24.23 26.13
C GLN A 21 30.15 -23.59 25.47
N PHE A 22 28.96 -23.83 26.02
CA PHE A 22 27.67 -23.35 25.54
C PHE A 22 26.92 -22.69 26.70
N ASN A 23 26.08 -21.69 26.40
CA ASN A 23 25.29 -20.96 27.40
C ASN A 23 24.04 -21.74 27.86
N GLU A 24 23.83 -22.95 27.34
CA GLU A 24 22.69 -23.81 27.62
C GLU A 24 23.12 -25.20 28.15
N PRO A 25 22.21 -25.92 28.86
CA PRO A 25 22.49 -27.28 29.31
C PRO A 25 22.81 -28.22 28.14
N THR A 26 23.89 -28.99 28.24
CA THR A 26 24.28 -29.95 27.20
C THR A 26 23.81 -31.37 27.53
N LYS A 27 23.48 -32.16 26.49
CA LYS A 27 23.12 -33.58 26.60
C LYS A 27 23.99 -34.42 25.67
N VAL A 28 24.43 -35.59 26.15
CA VAL A 28 25.28 -36.50 25.37
C VAL A 28 24.45 -37.20 24.28
N ILE A 29 24.92 -37.16 23.03
CA ILE A 29 24.36 -37.87 21.88
C ILE A 29 25.44 -38.74 21.21
N ARG A 30 25.07 -39.93 20.71
CA ARG A 30 25.98 -40.81 19.96
C ARG A 30 25.94 -40.42 18.48
N VAL A 31 27.11 -40.19 17.89
CA VAL A 31 27.27 -39.82 16.48
C VAL A 31 28.41 -40.62 15.85
N PRO A 32 28.37 -40.92 14.54
CA PRO A 32 29.49 -41.56 13.85
C PRO A 32 30.76 -40.73 13.98
N GLU A 33 31.91 -41.38 14.20
CA GLU A 33 33.20 -40.69 14.41
C GLU A 33 33.55 -39.74 13.26
N SER A 34 33.22 -40.12 12.02
CA SER A 34 33.45 -39.31 10.83
C SER A 34 32.71 -37.96 10.84
N GLN A 35 31.63 -37.82 11.63
CA GLN A 35 30.81 -36.61 11.69
C GLN A 35 31.11 -35.73 12.90
N VAL A 36 31.97 -36.17 13.84
CA VAL A 36 32.22 -35.45 15.10
C VAL A 36 32.76 -34.04 14.85
N ASN A 37 33.76 -33.88 13.98
CA ASN A 37 34.36 -32.59 13.68
C ASN A 37 33.39 -31.65 12.95
N PHE A 38 32.57 -32.19 12.04
CA PHE A 38 31.55 -31.43 11.32
C PHE A 38 30.53 -30.83 12.29
N ILE A 39 29.95 -31.66 13.16
CA ILE A 39 28.92 -31.24 14.12
C ILE A 39 29.51 -30.24 15.12
N LYS A 40 30.73 -30.47 15.60
CA LYS A 40 31.41 -29.55 16.52
C LYS A 40 31.61 -28.17 15.90
N ASN A 41 32.12 -28.11 14.66
CA ASN A 41 32.33 -26.84 13.96
C ASN A 41 30.99 -26.14 13.65
N TRP A 42 29.97 -26.91 13.29
CA TRP A 42 28.63 -26.38 13.03
C TRP A 42 28.02 -25.75 14.27
N LEU A 43 28.08 -26.41 15.44
CA LEU A 43 27.55 -25.86 16.69
C LEU A 43 28.29 -24.60 17.12
N LEU A 44 29.63 -24.57 16.98
CA LEU A 44 30.43 -23.40 17.36
C LEU A 44 30.13 -22.16 16.51
N ASN A 45 29.78 -22.36 15.24
CA ASN A 45 29.50 -21.27 14.31
C ASN A 45 28.04 -20.77 14.41
N ASN A 46 27.08 -21.65 14.68
CA ASN A 46 25.65 -21.31 14.58
C ASN A 46 24.98 -21.04 15.92
N VAL A 47 25.52 -21.53 17.04
CA VAL A 47 24.91 -21.34 18.38
C VAL A 47 25.23 -19.97 18.99
N LYS A 48 26.19 -19.21 18.42
CA LYS A 48 26.50 -17.83 18.88
C LYS A 48 25.52 -16.76 18.38
N THR A 49 24.55 -17.13 17.55
CA THR A 49 23.54 -16.23 17.01
C THR A 49 22.18 -16.60 17.59
N ASP A 50 21.96 -16.23 18.85
CA ASP A 50 20.62 -16.03 19.42
C ASP A 50 20.00 -14.77 18.79
N ASN A 51 19.65 -14.87 17.51
CA ASN A 51 18.57 -14.10 16.93
C ASN A 51 17.86 -15.04 15.98
N GLN A 52 16.61 -15.33 16.34
CA GLN A 52 15.60 -15.99 15.51
C GLN A 52 15.94 -15.82 14.03
N THR A 53 16.18 -16.92 13.32
CA THR A 53 16.22 -16.89 11.86
C THR A 53 14.83 -16.57 11.37
N ASP A 54 14.57 -15.28 11.34
CA ASP A 54 13.42 -14.62 10.80
C ASP A 54 13.34 -15.08 9.33
N PHE A 55 12.39 -15.95 9.02
CA PHE A 55 12.17 -16.47 7.67
C PHE A 55 11.84 -15.34 6.67
N THR A 56 11.52 -14.14 7.17
CA THR A 56 11.48 -12.85 6.47
C THR A 56 12.78 -12.54 5.71
N SER A 57 13.95 -12.88 6.24
CA SER A 57 15.24 -12.62 5.56
C SER A 57 15.46 -13.46 4.29
N LYS A 58 14.76 -14.60 4.15
CA LYS A 58 14.78 -15.46 2.95
C LYS A 58 13.60 -15.21 2.00
N LEU A 59 12.57 -14.49 2.45
CA LEU A 59 11.57 -13.95 1.56
C LEU A 59 12.22 -12.81 0.77
N LYS A 60 12.68 -13.12 -0.44
CA LYS A 60 12.89 -12.08 -1.45
C LYS A 60 11.52 -11.52 -1.78
N ILE A 61 11.09 -10.50 -1.03
CA ILE A 61 10.00 -9.63 -1.45
C ILE A 61 10.54 -8.92 -2.69
N GLN A 62 10.30 -9.52 -3.83
CA GLN A 62 10.57 -8.89 -5.11
C GLN A 62 9.45 -7.86 -5.24
N GLN A 63 9.76 -6.60 -4.93
CA GLN A 63 8.87 -5.51 -5.29
C GLN A 63 8.73 -5.57 -6.80
N VAL A 64 7.58 -6.06 -7.25
CA VAL A 64 7.21 -6.00 -8.66
C VAL A 64 6.87 -4.55 -8.91
N HIS A 65 7.87 -3.79 -9.36
CA HIS A 65 7.60 -2.57 -10.08
C HIS A 65 7.08 -3.01 -11.46
N PRO A 66 5.82 -2.72 -11.82
CA PRO A 66 5.38 -2.93 -13.19
C PRO A 66 6.22 -2.00 -14.08
N ASN A 67 7.30 -2.54 -14.64
CA ASN A 67 8.16 -1.78 -15.54
C ASN A 67 7.44 -1.70 -16.88
N ASN A 68 6.83 -0.56 -17.16
CA ASN A 68 6.25 -0.30 -18.48
C ASN A 68 7.37 0.21 -19.41
N ASP A 69 8.29 -0.68 -19.79
CA ASP A 69 9.45 -0.35 -20.63
C ASP A 69 9.08 0.05 -22.08
N LYS A 70 7.78 0.05 -22.41
CA LYS A 70 7.26 0.45 -23.72
C LYS A 70 6.88 1.92 -23.70
N ILE A 71 7.73 2.73 -24.31
CA ILE A 71 7.43 4.12 -24.65
C ILE A 71 6.60 4.11 -25.94
N TYR A 72 5.40 4.71 -25.89
CA TYR A 72 4.56 4.92 -27.06
C TYR A 72 4.70 6.36 -27.53
N HIS A 73 5.04 6.57 -28.80
CA HIS A 73 4.99 7.88 -29.43
C HIS A 73 3.59 8.11 -29.97
N ILE A 74 2.72 8.69 -29.14
CA ILE A 74 1.35 9.05 -29.52
C ILE A 74 1.40 10.49 -30.03
N PRO A 75 1.15 10.76 -31.31
CA PRO A 75 1.16 12.13 -31.80
C PRO A 75 0.00 12.93 -31.22
N LEU A 76 0.29 14.13 -30.73
CA LEU A 76 -0.73 15.10 -30.33
C LEU A 76 -0.97 16.08 -31.47
N ALA A 77 -2.20 16.12 -31.95
CA ALA A 77 -2.63 17.19 -32.85
C ALA A 77 -2.68 18.51 -32.06
N THR A 78 -1.91 19.50 -32.51
CA THR A 78 -1.85 20.84 -31.89
C THR A 78 -3.11 21.65 -32.16
N GLU A 79 -3.81 21.34 -33.27
CA GLU A 79 -5.06 22.00 -33.62
C GLU A 79 -6.24 21.40 -32.86
N ARG A 80 -7.13 22.28 -32.38
CA ARG A 80 -8.41 21.84 -31.81
C ARG A 80 -9.27 21.32 -32.95
N VAL A 81 -9.50 20.02 -32.99
CA VAL A 81 -10.45 19.41 -33.91
C VAL A 81 -11.84 19.91 -33.55
N ALA A 82 -12.39 20.81 -34.37
CA ALA A 82 -13.80 21.13 -34.30
C ALA A 82 -14.61 19.89 -34.71
N ALA A 83 -15.77 19.67 -34.11
CA ALA A 83 -16.70 18.59 -34.51
C ALA A 83 -17.38 18.85 -35.88
N GLY A 84 -16.67 19.47 -36.83
CA GLY A 84 -17.11 19.91 -38.15
C GLY A 84 -15.99 19.82 -39.20
N PHE A 85 -16.14 20.47 -40.36
CA PHE A 85 -15.21 20.32 -41.50
C PHE A 85 -13.81 20.89 -41.16
N PRO A 86 -12.76 20.05 -41.08
CA PRO A 86 -11.41 20.54 -40.83
C PRO A 86 -10.82 21.19 -42.08
N SER A 87 -10.07 22.27 -41.90
CA SER A 87 -9.35 22.92 -43.01
C SER A 87 -8.17 22.04 -43.44
N PRO A 88 -7.94 21.83 -44.75
CA PRO A 88 -6.99 20.84 -45.27
C PRO A 88 -5.51 21.27 -45.22
N ALA A 89 -5.17 22.35 -44.54
CA ALA A 89 -3.84 22.95 -44.58
C ALA A 89 -3.28 23.07 -43.17
N GLN A 90 -2.36 22.18 -42.81
CA GLN A 90 -1.02 22.44 -42.26
C GLN A 90 -0.54 21.19 -41.48
N ASP A 91 0.32 20.39 -42.12
CA ASP A 91 1.08 19.30 -41.50
C ASP A 91 2.26 19.89 -40.68
N ASP A 92 1.97 20.53 -39.53
CA ASP A 92 3.02 21.10 -38.67
C ASP A 92 3.18 20.30 -37.36
N ILE A 93 4.19 19.43 -37.39
CA ILE A 93 5.01 18.86 -36.29
C ILE A 93 4.23 18.53 -35.00
N GLU A 94 3.86 17.25 -34.91
CA GLU A 94 3.22 16.59 -33.78
C GLU A 94 4.15 16.49 -32.56
N GLN A 95 3.79 17.12 -31.44
CA GLN A 95 4.44 16.81 -30.16
C GLN A 95 3.95 15.43 -29.71
N ALA A 96 4.87 14.51 -29.40
CA ALA A 96 4.48 13.22 -28.81
C ALA A 96 3.93 13.43 -27.40
N LEU A 97 2.78 12.84 -27.09
CA LEU A 97 2.14 12.88 -25.78
C LEU A 97 2.39 11.57 -25.04
N ASP A 98 3.05 11.64 -23.88
CA ASP A 98 3.07 10.54 -22.92
C ASP A 98 1.83 10.63 -22.03
N LEU A 99 0.98 9.60 -22.05
CA LEU A 99 -0.23 9.55 -21.25
C LEU A 99 0.05 9.44 -19.75
N ASN A 100 1.18 8.86 -19.34
CA ASN A 100 1.54 8.79 -17.93
C ASN A 100 1.87 10.21 -17.45
N GLU A 101 2.73 10.94 -18.14
CA GLU A 101 3.05 12.32 -17.78
C GLU A 101 1.83 13.25 -17.86
N TYR A 102 0.94 12.99 -18.83
CA TYR A 102 -0.26 13.80 -19.01
C TYR A 102 -1.34 13.55 -17.94
N LEU A 103 -1.58 12.29 -17.57
CA LEU A 103 -2.67 11.89 -16.67
C LEU A 103 -2.24 11.78 -15.21
N ILE A 104 -0.96 11.49 -14.95
CA ILE A 104 -0.43 11.16 -13.63
C ILE A 104 0.48 12.29 -13.16
N ARG A 105 -0.01 13.08 -12.21
CA ARG A 105 0.76 14.18 -11.61
C ARG A 105 1.75 13.68 -10.55
N ASN A 106 1.33 12.71 -9.75
CA ASN A 106 2.13 12.13 -8.68
C ASN A 106 1.94 10.62 -8.65
N GLU A 107 2.90 9.87 -9.19
CA GLU A 107 2.85 8.41 -9.31
C GLU A 107 2.56 7.72 -7.97
N ASN A 108 3.20 8.17 -6.89
CA ASN A 108 3.09 7.54 -5.57
C ASN A 108 1.75 7.81 -4.88
N ALA A 109 0.99 8.80 -5.35
CA ALA A 109 -0.31 9.20 -4.79
C ALA A 109 -1.48 8.94 -5.75
N THR A 110 -1.19 8.42 -6.95
CA THR A 110 -2.19 8.20 -8.00
C THR A 110 -2.54 6.72 -8.11
N PHE A 111 -3.83 6.41 -8.18
CA PHE A 111 -4.33 5.05 -8.36
C PHE A 111 -5.62 5.07 -9.19
N ILE A 112 -5.94 3.92 -9.78
CA ILE A 112 -7.14 3.77 -10.60
C ILE A 112 -8.17 2.93 -9.85
N VAL A 113 -9.40 3.39 -9.81
CA VAL A 113 -10.55 2.65 -9.28
C VAL A 113 -11.61 2.50 -10.36
N LYS A 114 -12.50 1.51 -10.22
CA LYS A 114 -13.67 1.40 -11.10
C LYS A 114 -14.92 1.89 -10.37
N ALA A 115 -15.71 2.70 -11.04
CA ALA A 115 -17.03 3.06 -10.54
C ALA A 115 -17.94 1.81 -10.56
N ASN A 116 -18.75 1.63 -9.52
CA ASN A 116 -19.69 0.51 -9.39
C ASN A 116 -21.12 1.01 -9.06
N SER A 117 -21.47 2.19 -9.57
CA SER A 117 -22.75 2.83 -9.26
C SER A 117 -23.09 3.88 -10.30
N LEU A 118 -24.39 4.03 -10.60
CA LEU A 118 -24.92 5.08 -11.46
C LEU A 118 -25.12 6.41 -10.74
N SER A 119 -24.76 6.52 -9.46
CA SER A 119 -24.95 7.75 -8.66
C SER A 119 -24.23 9.00 -9.19
N MET A 120 -23.36 8.84 -10.18
CA MET A 120 -22.57 9.92 -10.80
C MET A 120 -22.81 10.01 -12.32
N LEU A 121 -23.94 9.49 -12.81
CA LEU A 121 -24.26 9.41 -14.24
C LEU A 121 -24.28 10.78 -14.93
N ASP A 122 -24.86 11.81 -14.30
CA ASP A 122 -24.92 13.17 -14.85
C ASP A 122 -23.56 13.88 -14.82
N ALA A 123 -22.60 13.36 -14.04
CA ALA A 123 -21.20 13.75 -14.11
C ALA A 123 -20.42 13.00 -15.20
N GLY A 124 -21.10 12.15 -15.99
CA GLY A 124 -20.52 11.34 -17.04
C GLY A 124 -19.83 10.07 -16.56
N ILE A 125 -19.96 9.69 -15.28
CA ILE A 125 -19.38 8.48 -14.69
C ILE A 125 -20.43 7.37 -14.66
N ASP A 126 -20.13 6.27 -15.34
CA ASP A 126 -20.98 5.10 -15.46
C ASP A 126 -20.36 3.89 -14.72
N ILE A 127 -21.10 2.79 -14.65
CA ILE A 127 -20.60 1.52 -14.10
C ILE A 127 -19.40 1.04 -14.93
N ASP A 128 -18.39 0.51 -14.23
CA ASP A 128 -17.12 0.00 -14.77
C ASP A 128 -16.18 1.05 -15.39
N ASP A 129 -16.53 2.33 -15.36
CA ASP A 129 -15.64 3.42 -15.76
C ASP A 129 -14.38 3.44 -14.87
N PRO A 130 -13.17 3.37 -15.47
CA PRO A 130 -11.92 3.57 -14.74
C PRO A 130 -11.71 5.06 -14.42
N LEU A 131 -11.59 5.35 -13.13
CA LEU A 131 -11.34 6.68 -12.60
C LEU A 131 -9.90 6.78 -12.12
N ILE A 132 -9.18 7.81 -12.58
CA ILE A 132 -7.87 8.17 -12.03
C ILE A 132 -8.10 9.03 -10.80
N VAL A 133 -7.49 8.65 -9.68
CA VAL A 133 -7.65 9.30 -8.38
C VAL A 133 -6.28 9.68 -7.84
N ASP A 134 -6.14 10.92 -7.38
CA ASP A 134 -4.91 11.45 -6.77
C ASP A 134 -5.17 11.84 -5.31
N ARG A 135 -4.39 11.25 -4.38
CA ARG A 135 -4.47 11.54 -2.93
C ARG A 135 -3.70 12.78 -2.50
N SER A 136 -2.78 13.26 -3.34
CA SER A 136 -1.94 14.43 -3.03
C SER A 136 -2.65 15.75 -3.26
N ILE A 137 -3.79 15.73 -3.95
CA ILE A 137 -4.61 16.91 -4.25
C ILE A 137 -5.54 17.20 -3.07
N PRO A 138 -5.50 18.40 -2.46
CA PRO A 138 -6.46 18.79 -1.44
C PRO A 138 -7.84 18.99 -2.07
N ALA A 139 -8.83 18.24 -1.61
CA ALA A 139 -10.19 18.30 -2.11
C ALA A 139 -10.87 19.64 -1.82
N LYS A 140 -11.60 20.17 -2.79
CA LYS A 140 -12.38 21.41 -2.69
C LYS A 140 -13.86 21.15 -2.93
N SER A 141 -14.68 22.12 -2.53
CA SER A 141 -16.11 22.11 -2.84
C SER A 141 -16.30 22.06 -4.36
N GLY A 142 -17.13 21.13 -4.83
CA GLY A 142 -17.38 20.86 -6.24
C GLY A 142 -16.52 19.74 -6.84
N ASP A 143 -15.46 19.28 -6.17
CA ASP A 143 -14.63 18.20 -6.70
C ASP A 143 -15.36 16.85 -6.61
N ILE A 144 -15.10 15.96 -7.57
CA ILE A 144 -15.50 14.56 -7.46
C ILE A 144 -14.44 13.84 -6.64
N VAL A 145 -14.86 13.16 -5.59
CA VAL A 145 -13.95 12.55 -4.62
C VAL A 145 -14.29 11.08 -4.41
N ILE A 146 -13.27 10.31 -4.07
CA ILE A 146 -13.44 9.03 -3.39
C ILE A 146 -13.51 9.34 -1.90
N ALA A 147 -14.65 9.09 -1.28
CA ALA A 147 -14.88 9.24 0.14
C ALA A 147 -15.03 7.87 0.81
N LEU A 148 -14.51 7.74 2.02
CA LEU A 148 -14.70 6.61 2.90
C LEU A 148 -15.63 7.07 4.03
N ILE A 149 -16.77 6.39 4.19
CA ILE A 149 -17.75 6.65 5.25
C ILE A 149 -17.96 5.34 6.01
N ASP A 150 -17.66 5.30 7.30
CA ASP A 150 -17.81 4.10 8.14
C ASP A 150 -17.23 2.80 7.51
N ASN A 151 -16.09 2.94 6.84
CA ASN A 151 -15.37 1.90 6.07
C ASN A 151 -15.93 1.53 4.68
N ASP A 152 -16.96 2.22 4.18
CA ASP A 152 -17.46 2.03 2.82
C ASP A 152 -17.00 3.14 1.87
N PHE A 153 -16.44 2.74 0.72
CA PHE A 153 -16.01 3.65 -0.32
C PHE A 153 -17.16 4.08 -1.22
N THR A 154 -17.27 5.38 -1.47
CA THR A 154 -18.23 5.96 -2.42
C THR A 154 -17.58 7.03 -3.28
N VAL A 155 -18.06 7.16 -4.51
CA VAL A 155 -17.72 8.26 -5.42
C VAL A 155 -18.87 9.25 -5.40
N LYS A 156 -18.59 10.51 -5.03
CA LYS A 156 -19.57 11.59 -4.97
C LYS A 156 -18.93 12.94 -5.24
N ARG A 157 -19.75 13.97 -5.50
CA ARG A 157 -19.29 15.34 -5.51
C ARG A 157 -19.23 15.89 -4.09
N LEU A 158 -18.07 16.34 -3.64
CA LEU A 158 -17.90 16.98 -2.34
C LEU A 158 -18.53 18.35 -2.37
N ILE A 159 -19.43 18.65 -1.43
CA ILE A 159 -19.95 20.00 -1.24
C ILE A 159 -19.56 20.48 0.16
N ILE A 160 -18.92 21.64 0.19
CA ILE A 160 -18.58 22.38 1.40
C ILE A 160 -19.29 23.73 1.30
N ASP A 161 -20.23 23.97 2.20
CA ASP A 161 -20.96 25.23 2.30
C ASP A 161 -20.42 26.05 3.47
N THR A 162 -19.68 27.10 3.11
CA THR A 162 -19.01 28.01 4.05
C THR A 162 -19.95 29.10 4.58
N GLN A 163 -21.22 29.12 4.19
CA GLN A 163 -22.21 30.05 4.77
C GLN A 163 -22.62 29.65 6.19
N PHE A 164 -22.40 28.39 6.56
CA PHE A 164 -22.65 27.85 7.90
C PHE A 164 -21.39 27.89 8.76
N GLN A 165 -21.57 27.98 10.08
CA GLN A 165 -20.48 27.94 11.07
C GLN A 165 -20.77 26.86 12.13
N PRO A 166 -20.04 25.73 12.17
CA PRO A 166 -18.98 25.32 11.22
C PRO A 166 -19.52 25.05 9.80
N PRO A 167 -18.65 25.04 8.76
CA PRO A 167 -19.06 24.75 7.40
C PRO A 167 -19.81 23.43 7.30
N LYS A 168 -20.90 23.41 6.53
CA LYS A 168 -21.67 22.18 6.31
C LYS A 168 -21.03 21.39 5.18
N VAL A 169 -20.76 20.11 5.41
CA VAL A 169 -20.16 19.21 4.43
C VAL A 169 -21.12 18.09 4.11
N TRP A 170 -21.30 17.79 2.82
CA TRP A 170 -22.07 16.64 2.36
C TRP A 170 -21.55 16.14 1.02
N LEU A 171 -21.96 14.94 0.65
CA LEU A 171 -21.60 14.31 -0.61
C LEU A 171 -22.83 14.29 -1.53
N LYS A 172 -22.76 15.05 -2.61
CA LYS A 172 -23.83 15.17 -3.59
C LYS A 172 -23.74 14.06 -4.62
N ALA A 173 -24.88 13.40 -4.89
CA ALA A 173 -25.02 12.52 -6.04
C ALA A 173 -25.29 13.35 -7.31
N GLU A 174 -24.72 12.93 -8.43
CA GLU A 174 -24.99 13.51 -9.75
C GLU A 174 -25.87 12.52 -10.53
N ASN A 175 -26.98 12.14 -9.92
CA ASN A 175 -28.06 11.38 -10.52
C ASN A 175 -29.33 11.58 -9.66
N PRO A 176 -30.46 12.06 -10.21
CA PRO A 176 -31.70 12.32 -9.48
C PRO A 176 -32.28 11.11 -8.75
N ASP A 177 -31.99 9.89 -9.22
CA ASP A 177 -32.47 8.65 -8.60
C ASP A 177 -31.69 8.28 -7.32
N TYR A 178 -30.63 9.02 -7.00
CA TYR A 178 -29.76 8.78 -5.84
C TYR A 178 -29.79 9.97 -4.89
N GLN A 179 -29.85 9.69 -3.59
CA GLN A 179 -29.87 10.72 -2.57
C GLN A 179 -28.47 11.26 -2.27
N ASN A 180 -28.42 12.53 -1.88
CA ASN A 180 -27.22 13.13 -1.29
C ASN A 180 -26.96 12.50 0.08
N ILE A 181 -25.69 12.31 0.41
CA ILE A 181 -25.26 11.75 1.68
C ILE A 181 -24.86 12.91 2.60
N TYR A 182 -25.61 13.09 3.66
CA TYR A 182 -25.27 14.01 4.75
C TYR A 182 -24.60 13.20 5.86
N ILE A 183 -23.50 13.73 6.40
CA ILE A 183 -22.76 13.03 7.46
C ILE A 183 -23.52 13.20 8.78
N GLU A 184 -23.90 12.08 9.39
CA GLU A 184 -24.61 12.05 10.67
C GLU A 184 -23.64 12.14 11.86
N GLU A 185 -24.19 12.42 13.04
CA GLU A 185 -23.40 12.51 14.26
C GLU A 185 -22.77 11.14 14.61
N GLY A 186 -21.45 11.13 14.75
CA GLY A 186 -20.68 9.90 15.04
C GLY A 186 -20.15 9.17 13.80
N GLN A 187 -20.53 9.56 12.58
CA GLN A 187 -19.94 9.02 11.35
C GLN A 187 -18.60 9.68 11.06
N GLU A 188 -17.65 8.91 10.54
CA GLU A 188 -16.35 9.43 10.09
C GLU A 188 -16.34 9.56 8.56
N LEU A 189 -16.11 10.78 8.07
CA LEU A 189 -15.88 11.06 6.65
C LEU A 189 -14.39 11.26 6.40
N VAL A 190 -13.78 10.37 5.61
CA VAL A 190 -12.40 10.53 5.13
C VAL A 190 -12.40 10.72 3.63
N ILE A 191 -11.83 11.83 3.16
CA ILE A 191 -11.58 12.00 1.73
C ILE A 191 -10.32 11.23 1.36
N TRP A 192 -10.49 10.17 0.58
CA TRP A 192 -9.42 9.28 0.19
C TRP A 192 -8.58 9.84 -0.95
N GLY A 193 -9.21 10.57 -1.87
CA GLY A 193 -8.55 11.26 -2.98
C GLY A 193 -9.53 11.95 -3.92
N VAL A 194 -8.99 12.78 -4.80
CA VAL A 194 -9.75 13.54 -5.80
C VAL A 194 -9.69 12.80 -7.14
N VAL A 195 -10.85 12.65 -7.79
CA VAL A 195 -10.93 12.09 -9.14
C VAL A 195 -10.47 13.14 -10.14
N THR A 196 -9.44 12.83 -10.92
CA THR A 196 -8.84 13.75 -11.90
C THR A 196 -9.30 13.46 -13.33
N TYR A 197 -9.49 12.18 -13.67
CA TYR A 197 -9.93 11.75 -15.00
C TYR A 197 -10.93 10.60 -14.92
N ASN A 198 -11.88 10.59 -15.86
CA ASN A 198 -12.71 9.42 -16.18
C ASN A 198 -12.26 8.85 -17.55
N LEU A 199 -11.76 7.62 -17.56
CA LEU A 199 -11.28 6.94 -18.77
C LEU A 199 -12.41 6.18 -19.46
N LYS A 200 -13.38 6.91 -20.01
CA LYS A 200 -14.54 6.32 -20.69
C LYS A 200 -14.18 5.76 -22.06
N ARG A 201 -14.52 4.50 -22.29
CA ARG A 201 -14.38 3.85 -23.60
C ARG A 201 -15.63 4.09 -24.44
N MET A 202 -15.45 4.60 -25.67
CA MET A 202 -16.55 4.98 -26.56
C MET A 202 -17.00 3.88 -27.54
N ARG A 203 -16.32 2.72 -27.57
CA ARG A 203 -16.60 1.63 -28.51
C ARG A 203 -16.45 0.26 -27.88
#